data_AF-A0A841V9S6-F1
#
_entry.id   AF-A0A841V9S6-F1
#
_cell.length_a   1.000
_cell.length_b   1.000
_cell.length_c   1.000
_cell.angle_alpha   90.00
_cell.angle_beta   90.00
_cell.angle_gamma   90.00
#
_symmetry.space_group_name_H-M   'P 1'
#
loop_
_entity.id
_entity.type
_entity.pdbx_description
1 polymer ?
#
loop_
_entity_poly.entity_id
_entity_poly.type
_entity_poly.pdbx_seq_one_letter_code
_entity_poly.pdbx_strand_id
1 'polypeptide(L)'
;MSKLKYLNICAGAMGITAVLLGGTIVFKGLTSGASARSVLAGTCLLLGGSCFAVKSLYEIQIESEIDKILIERRNAIPTNCRGCRNFHGIEYEGVMLVCAIHPTGIEEKTCPDWKSFRPRSKS
;
A
#
# COMPACT_ATOMS: atom_id res chain seq x y z
N MET A 1 4.41 7.74 8.12
CA MET A 1 4.46 7.15 6.77
C MET A 1 5.43 5.98 6.78
N SER A 2 5.13 4.82 6.20
CA SER A 2 6.10 3.71 6.15
C SER A 2 7.30 4.10 5.27
N LYS A 3 8.51 3.61 5.60
CA LYS A 3 9.72 3.84 4.80
C LYS A 3 9.53 3.43 3.34
N LEU A 4 8.81 2.32 3.12
CA LEU A 4 8.49 1.79 1.79
C LEU A 4 7.60 2.75 0.97
N LYS A 5 6.52 3.27 1.57
CA LYS A 5 5.61 4.22 0.92
C LYS A 5 6.33 5.51 0.49
N TYR A 6 7.23 6.02 1.34
CA TYR A 6 8.03 7.19 1.01
C TYR A 6 8.97 6.92 -0.18
N LEU A 7 9.66 5.78 -0.16
CA LEU A 7 10.57 5.39 -1.24
C LEU A 7 9.82 5.27 -2.58
N ASN A 8 8.63 4.67 -2.57
CA ASN A 8 7.80 4.52 -3.77
C ASN A 8 7.34 5.88 -4.31
N ILE A 9 6.91 6.80 -3.45
CA ILE A 9 6.57 8.18 -3.85
C ILE A 9 7.77 8.89 -4.49
N CYS A 10 8.96 8.79 -3.89
CA CYS A 10 10.19 9.37 -4.45
C CYS A 10 10.52 8.77 -5.82
N ALA A 11 10.41 7.45 -5.98
CA ALA A 11 10.65 6.77 -7.25
C ALA A 11 9.68 7.23 -8.35
N GLY A 12 8.40 7.42 -8.00
CA GLY A 12 7.39 7.94 -8.92
C GLY A 12 7.69 9.38 -9.36
N ALA A 13 8.09 10.24 -8.42
CA ALA A 13 8.47 11.63 -8.72
C ALA A 13 9.68 11.72 -9.66
N MET A 14 10.68 10.84 -9.48
CA MET A 14 11.83 10.73 -10.39
C MET A 14 11.39 10.30 -11.80
N GLY A 15 10.50 9.31 -11.90
CA GLY A 15 9.94 8.86 -13.18
C GLY A 15 9.18 9.98 -13.92
N ILE A 16 8.33 10.72 -13.22
CA ILE A 16 7.58 11.87 -13.78
C ILE A 16 8.54 12.96 -14.26
N THR A 17 9.58 13.25 -13.48
CA THR A 17 10.59 14.27 -13.86
C THR A 17 11.35 13.86 -15.12
N ALA A 18 11.71 12.58 -15.25
CA ALA A 18 12.32 12.05 -16.47
C ALA A 18 11.39 12.18 -17.70
N VAL A 19 10.09 11.95 -17.54
CA VAL A 19 9.09 12.16 -18.60
C VAL A 19 9.03 13.63 -19.02
N LEU A 20 8.98 14.56 -18.06
CA LEU A 20 8.92 15.99 -18.36
C LEU A 20 10.19 16.46 -19.09
N LEU A 21 11.37 16.05 -18.62
CA LEU A 21 12.63 16.35 -19.28
C LEU A 21 12.69 15.75 -20.70
N GLY A 22 12.34 14.48 -20.84
CA GLY A 22 12.28 13.79 -22.13
C GLY A 22 11.34 14.49 -23.11
N GLY A 23 10.16 14.91 -22.66
CA GLY A 23 9.19 15.65 -23.47
C GLY A 23 9.74 16.99 -23.98
N THR A 24 10.41 17.76 -23.12
CA THR A 24 11.02 19.04 -23.55
C THR A 24 12.14 18.84 -24.56
N ILE A 25 12.94 17.77 -24.42
CA ILE A 25 14.02 17.42 -25.35
C ILE A 25 13.45 17.02 -26.71
N VAL A 26 12.44 16.15 -26.73
CA VAL A 26 11.76 15.74 -27.98
C VAL A 26 11.12 16.95 -28.65
N PHE A 27 10.36 17.77 -27.91
CA PHE A 27 9.68 18.93 -28.46
C PHE A 27 10.64 19.95 -29.09
N LYS A 28 11.73 20.29 -28.38
CA LYS A 28 12.80 21.13 -28.95
C LYS A 28 13.45 20.46 -30.15
N GLY A 29 13.64 19.14 -30.09
CA GLY A 29 14.24 18.37 -31.18
C GLY A 29 13.47 18.47 -32.48
N LEU A 30 12.14 18.35 -32.43
CA LEU A 30 11.26 18.46 -33.59
C LEU A 30 11.13 19.90 -34.12
N THR A 31 11.04 20.89 -33.23
CA THR A 31 10.77 22.30 -33.62
C THR A 31 12.02 23.04 -34.08
N SER A 32 13.19 22.67 -33.55
CA SER A 32 14.46 23.38 -33.77
C SER A 32 15.35 22.73 -34.83
N GLY A 33 14.88 21.66 -35.49
CA GLY A 33 15.69 20.89 -36.44
C GLY A 33 16.90 20.20 -35.78
N ALA A 34 16.76 19.71 -34.55
CA ALA A 34 17.88 19.12 -33.83
C ALA A 34 18.24 17.71 -34.33
N SER A 35 19.46 17.26 -34.00
CA SER A 35 20.01 15.95 -34.39
C SER A 35 19.11 14.77 -33.97
N ALA A 36 19.00 13.75 -34.82
CA ALA A 36 18.28 12.50 -34.52
C ALA A 36 18.66 11.87 -33.16
N ARG A 37 19.91 12.10 -32.69
CA ARG A 37 20.39 11.64 -31.39
C ARG A 37 19.64 12.26 -30.20
N SER A 38 19.26 13.53 -30.27
CA SER A 38 18.52 14.18 -29.18
C SER A 38 17.07 13.70 -29.12
N VAL A 39 16.46 13.42 -30.28
CA VAL A 39 15.12 12.84 -30.35
C VAL A 39 15.13 11.43 -29.74
N LEU A 40 16.10 10.59 -30.09
CA LEU A 40 16.25 9.25 -29.50
C LEU A 40 16.49 9.29 -27.99
N ALA A 41 17.34 10.20 -27.51
CA ALA A 41 17.58 10.36 -26.08
C ALA A 41 16.29 10.79 -25.33
N GLY A 42 15.55 11.74 -25.91
CA GLY A 42 14.29 12.21 -25.33
C GLY A 42 13.20 11.13 -25.32
N THR A 43 13.08 10.32 -26.37
CA THR A 43 12.11 9.21 -26.40
C THR A 43 12.46 8.12 -25.39
N CYS A 44 13.75 7.80 -25.20
CA CYS A 44 14.18 6.90 -24.13
C CYS A 44 13.78 7.41 -22.74
N LEU A 45 13.93 8.70 -22.46
CA LEU A 45 13.52 9.30 -21.19
C LEU A 45 12.00 9.25 -20.98
N LEU A 46 11.21 9.45 -22.04
CA LEU A 46 9.75 9.32 -21.99
C LEU A 46 9.33 7.87 -21.67
N LEU A 47 9.85 6.88 -22.40
CA LEU A 47 9.49 5.47 -22.20
C LEU A 47 10.00 4.93 -20.86
N GLY A 48 11.25 5.20 -20.52
CA GLY A 48 11.83 4.80 -19.24
C GLY A 48 11.12 5.46 -18.07
N GLY A 49 11.00 6.80 -18.10
CA GLY A 49 10.36 7.57 -17.04
C GLY A 49 8.91 7.18 -16.80
N SER A 50 8.14 6.93 -17.87
CA SER A 50 6.74 6.49 -17.77
C SER A 50 6.63 5.10 -17.16
N CYS A 51 7.49 4.15 -17.54
CA CYS A 51 7.52 2.82 -16.93
C CYS A 51 7.74 2.88 -15.41
N PHE A 52 8.73 3.66 -14.96
CA PHE A 52 8.99 3.84 -13.53
C PHE A 52 7.84 4.55 -12.80
N ALA A 53 7.27 5.60 -13.40
CA ALA A 53 6.15 6.33 -12.82
C ALA A 53 4.92 5.44 -12.67
N VAL A 54 4.56 4.67 -13.71
CA VAL A 54 3.41 3.75 -13.67
C VAL A 54 3.63 2.65 -12.63
N LYS A 55 4.81 2.03 -12.59
CA LYS A 55 5.12 0.99 -11.59
C LYS A 55 5.01 1.53 -10.16
N SER A 56 5.57 2.71 -9.90
CA SER A 56 5.49 3.37 -8.59
C SER A 56 4.04 3.70 -8.22
N LEU A 57 3.27 4.29 -9.14
CA LEU A 57 1.86 4.64 -8.91
C LEU A 57 1.02 3.39 -8.62
N TYR A 58 1.27 2.30 -9.34
CA TYR A 58 0.59 1.02 -9.11
C TYR A 58 0.88 0.46 -7.71
N GLU A 59 2.14 0.48 -7.27
CA GLU A 59 2.50 0.05 -5.91
C GLU A 59 1.86 0.95 -4.84
N ILE A 60 1.82 2.27 -5.05
CA ILE A 60 1.14 3.22 -4.14
C ILE A 60 -0.37 2.93 -4.07
N GLN A 61 -1.00 2.63 -5.20
CA GLN A 61 -2.42 2.26 -5.26
C GLN A 61 -2.68 0.98 -4.47
N ILE A 62 -1.89 -0.07 -4.69
CA ILE A 62 -2.00 -1.33 -3.94
C ILE A 62 -1.84 -1.09 -2.44
N GLU A 63 -0.81 -0.36 -2.01
CA GLU A 63 -0.59 -0.09 -0.59
C GLU A 63 -1.79 0.62 0.04
N SER A 64 -2.39 1.57 -0.69
CA SER A 64 -3.58 2.30 -0.22
C SER A 64 -4.81 1.39 -0.09
N GLU A 65 -5.00 0.47 -1.02
CA GLU A 65 -6.11 -0.48 -1.01
C GLU A 65 -5.95 -1.51 0.12
N ILE A 66 -4.74 -2.04 0.30
CA ILE A 66 -4.40 -2.92 1.43
C ILE A 66 -4.68 -2.20 2.75
N ASP A 67 -4.19 -0.97 2.93
CA ASP A 67 -4.43 -0.21 4.16
C ASP A 67 -5.92 0.01 4.41
N LYS A 68 -6.71 0.33 3.36
CA LYS A 68 -8.16 0.48 3.45
C LYS A 68 -8.83 -0.82 3.90
N ILE A 69 -8.52 -1.94 3.26
CA ILE A 69 -9.07 -3.26 3.61
C ILE A 69 -8.71 -3.63 5.05
N LEU A 70 -7.46 -3.41 5.47
CA LEU A 70 -7.01 -3.71 6.83
C LEU A 70 -7.73 -2.84 7.87
N ILE A 71 -7.98 -1.57 7.56
CA ILE A 71 -8.74 -0.66 8.44
C ILE A 71 -10.20 -1.10 8.54
N GLU A 72 -10.83 -1.43 7.42
CA GLU A 72 -12.21 -1.91 7.39
C GLU A 72 -12.36 -3.21 8.20
N ARG A 73 -11.49 -4.19 7.97
CA ARG A 73 -11.43 -5.44 8.75
C ARG A 73 -11.24 -5.16 10.23
N ARG A 74 -10.31 -4.26 10.61
CA ARG A 74 -10.12 -3.88 12.02
C ARG A 74 -11.37 -3.24 12.63
N ASN A 75 -12.07 -2.40 11.87
CA ASN A 75 -13.24 -1.69 12.36
C ASN A 75 -14.46 -2.60 12.53
N ALA A 76 -14.57 -3.66 11.73
CA ALA A 76 -15.57 -4.71 11.89
C ALA A 76 -15.37 -5.54 13.18
N ILE A 77 -14.16 -5.56 13.74
CA ILE A 77 -13.88 -6.23 15.01
C ILE A 77 -14.36 -5.35 16.17
N PRO A 78 -15.18 -5.89 17.10
CA PRO A 78 -15.57 -5.20 18.33
C PRO A 78 -14.37 -4.62 19.07
N THR A 79 -14.53 -3.42 19.65
CA THR A 79 -13.42 -2.67 20.25
C THR A 79 -12.70 -3.45 21.35
N ASN A 80 -13.40 -4.29 22.10
CA ASN A 80 -12.87 -5.20 23.13
C ASN A 80 -12.22 -6.48 22.58
N CYS A 81 -12.24 -6.69 21.26
CA CYS A 81 -11.70 -7.87 20.58
C CYS A 81 -10.65 -7.56 19.50
N ARG A 82 -10.45 -6.28 19.14
CA ARG A 82 -9.29 -5.79 18.36
C ARG A 82 -7.94 -6.22 18.95
N GLY A 83 -7.33 -7.26 18.37
CA GLY A 83 -6.06 -7.81 18.86
C GLY A 83 -6.22 -9.00 19.81
N CYS A 84 -7.37 -9.67 19.82
CA CYS A 84 -7.47 -11.02 20.33
C CYS A 84 -6.91 -12.00 19.27
N ARG A 85 -5.96 -12.88 19.66
CA ARG A 85 -5.42 -13.91 18.75
C ARG A 85 -6.45 -14.98 18.36
N ASN A 86 -7.51 -15.11 19.16
CA ASN A 86 -8.57 -16.11 19.01
C ASN A 86 -9.89 -15.49 18.50
N PHE A 87 -9.88 -14.25 17.98
CA PHE A 87 -11.08 -13.64 17.41
C PHE A 87 -11.57 -14.46 16.21
N HIS A 88 -12.85 -14.85 16.22
CA HIS A 88 -13.45 -15.69 15.19
C HIS A 88 -14.23 -14.86 14.17
N GLY A 89 -15.20 -14.06 14.64
CA GLY A 89 -15.88 -13.06 13.80
C GLY A 89 -16.79 -13.65 12.72
N ILE A 90 -17.28 -14.88 12.90
CA ILE A 90 -18.27 -15.52 12.02
C ILE A 90 -19.61 -15.60 12.74
N GLU A 91 -20.68 -15.33 11.99
CA GLU A 91 -22.06 -15.45 12.44
C GLU A 91 -22.62 -16.84 12.14
N TYR A 92 -23.21 -17.48 13.15
CA TYR A 92 -23.89 -18.77 13.05
C TYR A 92 -25.34 -18.57 13.46
N GLU A 93 -26.28 -18.86 12.57
CA GLU A 93 -27.73 -18.78 12.85
C GLU A 93 -28.17 -17.45 13.48
N GLY A 94 -27.57 -16.32 13.08
CA GLY A 94 -27.89 -15.00 13.63
C GLY A 94 -27.10 -14.62 14.89
N VAL A 95 -26.20 -15.49 15.37
CA VAL A 95 -25.38 -15.26 16.56
C VAL A 95 -23.90 -15.14 16.15
N MET A 96 -23.31 -13.97 16.40
CA MET A 96 -21.89 -13.75 16.15
C MET A 96 -21.03 -14.47 17.20
N LEU A 97 -20.24 -15.44 16.75
CA LEU A 97 -19.23 -16.06 17.61
C LEU A 97 -17.98 -15.19 17.64
N VAL A 98 -17.75 -14.53 18.78
CA VAL A 98 -16.67 -13.54 18.95
C VAL A 98 -15.29 -14.20 19.07
N CYS A 99 -15.17 -15.32 19.79
CA CYS A 99 -13.91 -16.05 19.97
C CYS A 99 -14.07 -17.53 19.60
N ALA A 100 -13.07 -18.11 18.93
CA ALA A 100 -13.14 -19.47 18.39
C ALA A 100 -13.11 -20.54 19.50
N ILE A 101 -12.15 -20.43 20.43
CA ILE A 101 -11.98 -21.30 21.60
C ILE A 101 -11.38 -20.44 22.72
N HIS A 102 -11.94 -20.56 23.93
CA HIS A 102 -11.22 -20.26 25.17
C HIS A 102 -10.97 -21.61 25.84
N PRO A 103 -9.74 -22.17 25.85
CA PRO A 103 -9.52 -23.54 26.31
C PRO A 103 -10.00 -23.80 27.74
N THR A 104 -10.10 -22.73 28.54
CA THR A 104 -10.50 -22.77 29.95
C THR A 104 -11.84 -22.09 30.23
N GLY A 105 -12.60 -21.67 29.21
CA GLY A 105 -13.77 -20.81 29.41
C GLY A 105 -13.41 -19.42 29.94
N ILE A 106 -14.36 -18.47 29.89
CA ILE A 106 -14.16 -17.11 30.42
C ILE A 106 -15.07 -16.89 31.62
N GLU A 107 -14.61 -17.35 32.78
CA GLU A 107 -15.31 -17.12 34.07
C GLU A 107 -15.10 -15.69 34.58
N GLU A 108 -14.10 -14.98 34.04
CA GLU A 108 -13.74 -13.62 34.45
C GLU A 108 -14.36 -12.54 33.55
N LYS A 109 -14.55 -11.34 34.12
CA LYS A 109 -15.08 -10.17 33.40
C LYS A 109 -14.13 -9.65 32.31
N THR A 110 -12.90 -10.15 32.25
CA THR A 110 -11.85 -9.67 31.35
C THR A 110 -11.27 -10.81 30.51
N CYS A 111 -11.09 -10.56 29.22
CA CYS A 111 -10.48 -11.52 28.30
C CYS A 111 -8.96 -11.60 28.52
N PRO A 112 -8.38 -12.76 28.86
CA PRO A 112 -6.94 -12.90 29.06
C PRO A 112 -6.15 -12.90 27.75
N ASP A 113 -6.79 -13.17 26.61
CA ASP A 113 -6.15 -13.10 25.29
C ASP A 113 -6.02 -11.67 24.76
N TRP A 114 -6.77 -10.72 25.32
CA TRP A 114 -6.66 -9.29 25.06
C TRP A 114 -5.25 -8.82 25.45
N LYS A 115 -4.43 -8.42 24.48
CA LYS A 115 -2.99 -8.04 24.57
C LYS A 115 -1.95 -9.14 24.34
N SER A 116 -2.34 -10.41 24.20
CA SER A 116 -1.38 -11.46 23.81
C SER A 116 -0.95 -11.34 22.33
N PHE A 117 -1.78 -10.71 21.50
CA PHE A 117 -1.44 -10.39 20.12
C PHE A 117 -0.54 -9.16 20.07
N ARG A 118 0.78 -9.37 19.99
CA ARG A 118 1.69 -8.32 19.55
C ARG A 118 1.61 -8.25 18.03
N PRO A 119 1.15 -7.15 17.41
CA PRO A 119 1.33 -6.98 15.98
C PRO A 119 2.82 -7.09 15.67
N ARG A 120 3.21 -7.88 14.66
CA ARG A 120 4.60 -7.97 14.21
C ARG A 120 5.13 -6.55 14.02
N SER A 121 6.10 -6.16 14.83
CA SER A 121 6.82 -4.89 14.66
C SER A 121 7.41 -4.89 13.26
N LYS A 122 7.09 -3.87 12.46
CA LYS A 122 7.75 -3.65 11.17
C LYS A 122 9.25 -3.44 11.47
N SER A 123 10.10 -4.42 11.16
CA SER A 123 11.56 -4.24 11.11
C SER A 123 11.95 -3.55 9.82
#